data_AF-A0A960CI26-F1
#
_entry.id   AF-A0A960CI26-F1
#
_cell.length_a   1.000
_cell.length_b   1.000
_cell.length_c   1.000
_cell.angle_alpha   90.00
_cell.angle_beta   90.00
_cell.angle_gamma   90.00
#
_symmetry.space_group_name_H-M   'P 1'
#
loop_
_entity.id
_entity.type
_entity.pdbx_description
1 polymer ?
#
loop_
_entity_poly.entity_id
_entity_poly.type
_entity_poly.pdbx_seq_one_letter_code
_entity_poly.pdbx_strand_id
1 'polypeptide(L)'
;LPPAVPIFTGNYGEAGALSILGPAAGVDRAVYSGHNNYALWGPPPGRPDSVLCAGRFKPGYLERFWAEVRKIADIRPPDGVDNAEKAGGAAIYLCGQPRGDWAQLWPGLRHFD
;
A
#
# COMPACT_ATOMS: atom_id res chain seq x y z
N LEU A 1 12.55 7.53 6.86
CA LEU A 1 12.64 6.21 6.19
C LEU A 1 13.64 6.31 5.05
N PRO A 2 14.43 5.27 4.76
CA PRO A 2 15.31 5.26 3.60
C PRO A 2 14.55 5.63 2.30
N PRO A 3 15.20 6.29 1.32
CA PRO A 3 14.56 6.64 0.05
C PRO A 3 13.97 5.42 -0.68
N ALA A 4 14.57 4.25 -0.52
CA ALA A 4 14.17 3.01 -1.17
C ALA A 4 12.91 2.32 -0.59
N VAL A 5 12.32 2.80 0.51
CA VAL A 5 11.11 2.19 1.08
C VAL A 5 9.94 2.35 0.09
N PRO A 6 9.36 1.25 -0.44
CA PRO A 6 8.27 1.32 -1.40
C PRO A 6 6.93 1.59 -0.72
N ILE A 7 5.93 1.96 -1.54
CA ILE A 7 4.53 2.10 -1.14
C ILE A 7 3.74 0.93 -1.71
N PHE A 8 2.97 0.25 -0.86
CA PHE A 8 1.96 -0.71 -1.28
C PHE A 8 0.57 -0.11 -1.04
N THR A 9 -0.24 0.02 -2.08
CA THR A 9 -1.56 0.65 -1.96
C THR A 9 -2.68 -0.37 -1.83
N GLY A 10 -3.75 0.01 -1.12
CA GLY A 10 -4.96 -0.78 -0.96
C GLY A 10 -5.75 -0.91 -2.27
N ASN A 11 -5.62 0.04 -3.19
CA ASN A 11 -6.25 -0.07 -4.50
C ASN A 11 -5.41 0.49 -5.67
N TYR A 12 -5.83 0.15 -6.89
CA TYR A 12 -5.17 0.57 -8.13
C TYR A 12 -5.33 2.07 -8.43
N GLY A 13 -6.38 2.72 -7.91
CA GLY A 13 -6.60 4.16 -8.05
C GLY A 13 -5.60 4.97 -7.22
N GLU A 14 -5.37 4.56 -5.97
CA GLU A 14 -4.31 5.08 -5.10
C GLU A 14 -2.92 4.86 -5.74
N ALA A 15 -2.68 3.66 -6.30
CA ALA A 15 -1.42 3.36 -6.97
C ALA A 15 -1.20 4.26 -8.19
N GLY A 16 -2.23 4.43 -9.02
CA GLY A 16 -2.20 5.31 -10.18
C GLY A 16 -1.98 6.76 -9.78
N ALA A 17 -2.68 7.25 -8.75
CA ALA A 17 -2.52 8.60 -8.24
C ALA A 17 -1.08 8.86 -7.76
N LEU A 18 -0.49 7.95 -6.97
CA LEU A 18 0.90 8.09 -6.53
C LEU A 18 1.89 7.99 -7.69
N SER A 19 1.66 7.09 -8.65
CA SER A 19 2.55 6.94 -9.80
C SER A 19 2.55 8.15 -10.74
N ILE A 20 1.40 8.83 -10.88
CA ILE A 20 1.22 9.97 -11.79
C ILE A 20 1.50 11.30 -11.08
N LEU A 21 0.95 11.51 -9.88
CA LEU A 21 0.97 12.80 -9.17
C LEU A 21 2.05 12.85 -8.09
N GLY A 22 2.51 11.69 -7.60
CA GLY A 22 3.50 11.58 -6.53
C GLY A 22 4.80 12.35 -6.80
N PRO A 23 5.44 12.23 -7.99
CA PRO A 23 6.69 12.93 -8.28
C PRO A 23 6.59 14.44 -8.12
N ALA A 24 5.50 15.05 -8.64
CA ALA A 24 5.25 16.49 -8.51
C ALA A 24 4.99 16.92 -7.06
N ALA A 25 4.50 16.01 -6.22
CA ALA A 25 4.30 16.21 -4.78
C ALA A 25 5.53 15.82 -3.92
N GLY A 26 6.68 15.48 -4.54
CA GLY A 26 7.89 15.07 -3.84
C GLY A 26 7.85 13.63 -3.29
N VAL A 27 6.89 12.82 -3.74
CA VAL A 27 6.79 11.39 -3.43
C VAL A 27 7.41 10.59 -4.56
N ASP A 28 8.72 10.39 -4.49
CA ASP A 28 9.49 9.60 -5.45
C ASP A 28 9.86 8.23 -4.84
N ARG A 29 8.90 7.30 -4.86
CA ARG A 29 9.02 5.95 -4.32
C ARG A 29 8.38 4.96 -5.27
N ALA A 30 8.90 3.74 -5.32
CA ALA A 30 8.26 2.66 -6.06
C ALA A 30 6.86 2.38 -5.48
N VAL A 31 5.86 2.25 -6.35
CA VAL A 31 4.45 2.06 -5.99
C VAL A 31 3.94 0.73 -6.52
N TYR A 32 3.33 -0.06 -5.65
CA TYR A 32 2.79 -1.38 -5.96
C TYR A 32 1.37 -1.54 -5.44
N SER A 33 0.58 -2.38 -6.10
CA SER A 33 -0.75 -2.77 -5.61
C SER A 33 -1.09 -4.19 -6.05
N GLY A 34 -1.76 -4.93 -5.16
CA GLY A 34 -2.34 -6.23 -5.47
C GLY A 34 -3.75 -6.15 -6.07
N HIS A 35 -4.32 -4.96 -6.27
CA HIS A 35 -5.70 -4.81 -6.67
C HIS A 35 -5.88 -4.97 -8.20
N ASN A 36 -6.81 -5.85 -8.60
CA ASN A 36 -7.23 -6.09 -9.98
C ASN A 36 -6.03 -6.39 -10.88
N ASN A 37 -6.00 -5.77 -12.07
CA ASN A 37 -4.94 -5.95 -13.04
C ASN A 37 -3.65 -5.23 -12.64
N TYR A 38 -3.66 -4.37 -11.62
CA TYR A 38 -2.42 -3.75 -11.13
C TYR A 38 -1.43 -4.82 -10.62
N ALA A 39 -1.95 -5.92 -10.07
CA ALA A 39 -1.16 -7.06 -9.62
C ALA A 39 -0.31 -7.71 -10.72
N LEU A 40 -0.62 -7.47 -12.00
CA LEU A 40 0.14 -7.99 -13.15
C LEU A 40 1.50 -7.30 -13.31
N TRP A 41 1.73 -6.15 -12.68
CA TRP A 41 3.02 -5.43 -12.69
C TRP A 41 3.99 -5.87 -11.60
N GLY A 42 3.66 -6.91 -10.81
CA GLY A 42 4.55 -7.49 -9.82
C GLY A 42 4.65 -9.02 -9.92
N PRO A 43 5.33 -9.68 -8.96
CA PRO A 43 5.87 -9.12 -7.72
C PRO A 43 7.08 -8.18 -7.91
N PRO A 44 7.32 -7.26 -6.98
CA PRO A 44 8.61 -6.57 -6.87
C PRO A 44 9.74 -7.56 -6.57
N PRO A 45 11.01 -7.23 -6.90
CA PRO A 45 12.14 -8.07 -6.52
C PRO A 45 12.45 -7.94 -5.02
N GLY A 46 13.00 -9.01 -4.43
CA GLY A 46 13.56 -8.99 -3.07
C GLY A 46 12.52 -9.07 -1.95
N ARG A 47 12.87 -8.50 -0.79
CA ARG A 47 12.08 -8.60 0.45
C ARG A 47 11.41 -7.27 0.83
N PRO A 48 10.17 -7.31 1.36
CA PRO A 48 9.49 -6.13 1.89
C PRO A 48 9.86 -5.85 3.35
N ASP A 49 11.15 -5.65 3.65
CA ASP A 49 11.62 -5.48 5.03
C ASP A 49 11.06 -4.23 5.72
N SER A 50 10.78 -3.18 4.94
CA SER A 50 10.00 -2.01 5.35
C SER A 50 9.15 -1.54 4.19
N VAL A 51 7.84 -1.38 4.42
CA VAL A 51 6.88 -0.95 3.40
C VAL A 51 5.94 0.09 4.01
N LEU A 52 5.64 1.14 3.25
CA LEU A 52 4.52 2.02 3.56
C LEU A 52 3.25 1.45 2.93
N CYS A 53 2.34 0.93 3.73
CA CYS A 53 1.04 0.49 3.23
C CYS A 53 0.06 1.65 3.32
N ALA A 54 -0.51 2.08 2.19
CA ALA A 54 -1.39 3.24 2.12
C ALA A 54 -2.76 2.84 1.57
N GLY A 55 -3.84 3.28 2.21
CA GLY A 55 -5.20 3.05 1.74
C GLY A 55 -6.05 2.31 2.77
N ARG A 56 -7.14 1.72 2.29
CA ARG A 56 -8.06 0.95 3.12
C ARG A 56 -7.68 -0.53 3.13
N PHE A 57 -7.45 -1.07 4.32
CA PHE A 57 -7.22 -2.51 4.52
C PHE A 57 -8.26 -3.10 5.47
N LYS A 58 -8.67 -4.35 5.20
CA LYS A 58 -9.52 -5.11 6.15
C LYS A 58 -8.74 -5.32 7.46
N PRO A 59 -9.41 -5.34 8.63
CA PRO A 59 -8.75 -5.65 9.90
C PRO A 59 -7.97 -6.97 9.82
N GLY A 60 -6.71 -6.96 10.29
CA GLY A 60 -5.85 -8.15 10.26
C GLY A 60 -5.23 -8.48 8.89
N TYR A 61 -5.57 -7.74 7.82
CA TYR A 61 -5.07 -8.06 6.47
C TYR A 61 -3.56 -7.90 6.37
N LEU A 62 -3.00 -6.77 6.84
CA LEU A 62 -1.57 -6.49 6.75
C LEU A 62 -0.75 -7.43 7.64
N GLU A 63 -1.29 -7.82 8.79
CA GLU A 63 -0.68 -8.69 9.79
C GLU A 63 -0.43 -10.12 9.28
N ARG A 64 -1.15 -10.51 8.21
CA ARG A 64 -0.90 -11.78 7.48
C ARG A 64 0.42 -11.79 6.73
N PHE A 65 0.96 -10.63 6.38
CA PHE A 65 2.17 -10.51 5.55
C PHE A 65 3.35 -9.90 6.31
N TRP A 66 3.07 -9.06 7.31
CA TRP A 66 4.06 -8.41 8.17
C TRP A 66 3.78 -8.70 9.63
N ALA A 67 4.82 -8.99 10.42
CA ALA A 67 4.67 -9.17 11.86
C ALA A 67 4.54 -7.83 12.60
N GLU A 68 5.12 -6.76 12.06
CA GLU A 68 4.97 -5.41 12.58
C GLU A 68 4.09 -4.58 11.64
N VAL A 69 2.95 -4.11 12.16
CA VAL A 69 2.04 -3.22 11.45
C VAL A 69 1.69 -2.06 12.37
N ARG A 70 2.17 -0.85 12.04
CA ARG A 70 1.93 0.35 12.84
C ARG A 70 1.27 1.42 12.01
N LYS A 71 0.05 1.84 12.38
CA LYS A 71 -0.58 3.02 11.79
C LYS A 71 0.23 4.26 12.13
N ILE A 72 0.59 5.06 11.14
CA ILE A 72 1.39 6.29 11.31
C ILE A 72 0.63 7.57 10.94
N ALA A 73 -0.41 7.47 10.12
CA ALA A 73 -1.28 8.60 9.79
C ALA A 73 -2.66 8.10 9.31
N ASP A 74 -3.71 8.90 9.51
CA ASP A 74 -4.98 8.69 8.81
C ASP A 74 -4.94 9.44 7.46
N ILE A 75 -5.58 8.87 6.44
CA ILE A 75 -5.82 9.54 5.16
C ILE A 75 -7.23 10.13 5.23
N ARG A 76 -7.32 11.45 5.14
CA ARG A 76 -8.61 12.16 5.18
C ARG A 76 -8.82 12.91 3.87
N PRO A 77 -9.86 12.58 3.10
CA PRO A 77 -10.22 13.37 1.94
C PRO A 77 -10.71 14.77 2.39
N PRO A 78 -10.66 15.77 1.51
CA PRO A 78 -11.18 17.11 1.79
C PRO A 78 -12.65 17.09 2.21
N ASP A 79 -13.06 18.10 2.98
CA ASP A 79 -14.44 18.27 3.38
C ASP A 79 -15.37 18.34 2.15
N GLY A 80 -16.55 17.72 2.25
CA GLY A 80 -17.52 17.64 1.16
C GLY A 80 -17.22 16.58 0.08
N VAL A 81 -16.04 15.97 0.06
CA VAL A 81 -15.76 14.81 -0.79
C VAL A 81 -16.30 13.57 -0.09
N ASP A 82 -17.11 12.76 -0.78
CA ASP A 82 -17.56 11.45 -0.31
C ASP A 82 -17.05 10.36 -1.25
N ASN A 83 -16.11 9.55 -0.76
CA ASN A 83 -15.44 8.52 -1.51
C ASN A 83 -15.15 7.28 -0.63
N ALA A 84 -14.66 6.21 -1.26
CA ALA A 84 -14.38 4.95 -0.58
C ALA A 84 -13.37 5.11 0.57
N GLU A 85 -12.43 6.06 0.44
CA GLU A 85 -11.41 6.37 1.44
C GLU A 85 -12.03 7.01 2.69
N LYS A 86 -13.03 7.90 2.53
CA LYS A 86 -13.77 8.54 3.63
C LYS A 86 -14.57 7.54 4.45
N ALA A 87 -15.38 6.72 3.78
CA ALA A 87 -16.24 5.74 4.44
C ALA A 87 -15.42 4.58 5.05
N GLY A 88 -14.22 4.36 4.54
CA GLY A 88 -13.41 3.18 4.83
C GLY A 88 -12.36 3.32 5.92
N GLY A 89 -12.06 4.53 6.38
CA GLY A 89 -10.99 4.79 7.34
C GLY A 89 -9.60 4.51 6.77
N ALA A 90 -9.33 4.99 5.54
CA ALA A 90 -8.03 4.84 4.89
C ALA A 90 -6.90 5.43 5.75
N ALA A 91 -5.75 4.78 5.75
CA ALA A 91 -4.62 5.17 6.59
C ALA A 91 -3.28 4.81 5.94
N ILE A 92 -2.21 5.35 6.52
CA ILE A 92 -0.83 4.98 6.21
C ILE A 92 -0.30 4.14 7.37
N TYR A 93 0.26 2.99 7.04
CA TYR A 93 0.91 2.06 7.96
C TYR A 93 2.38 1.93 7.60
N LEU A 94 3.24 1.87 8.62
CA LEU A 94 4.59 1.36 8.47
C LEU A 94 4.57 -0.14 8.81
N CYS A 95 4.85 -0.96 7.80
CA CYS A 95 4.91 -2.41 7.91
C CYS A 95 6.36 -2.88 7.88
N GLY A 96 6.69 -3.86 8.71
CA GLY A 96 8.04 -4.43 8.82
C GLY A 96 8.02 -5.88 9.29
N GLN A 97 9.20 -6.49 9.40
CA GLN A 97 9.34 -7.92 9.75
C GLN A 97 8.48 -8.81 8.84
N PRO A 98 8.76 -8.84 7.52
CA PRO A 98 7.91 -9.55 6.56
C PRO A 98 7.99 -11.06 6.80
N ARG A 99 6.85 -11.73 6.61
CA ARG A 99 6.70 -13.19 6.78
C ARG A 99 7.15 -13.99 5.55
N GLY A 100 7.79 -13.33 4.59
CA GLY A 100 8.30 -13.89 3.35
C GLY A 100 8.92 -12.80 2.47
N ASP A 101 9.50 -13.20 1.34
CA ASP A 101 9.86 -12.27 0.27
C ASP A 101 8.63 -11.84 -0.55
N TRP A 102 8.81 -10.90 -1.48
CA TRP A 102 7.71 -10.43 -2.32
C TRP A 102 7.08 -11.57 -3.13
N ALA A 103 7.87 -12.48 -3.70
CA ALA A 103 7.36 -13.57 -4.51
C ALA A 103 6.45 -14.52 -3.70
N GLN A 104 6.78 -14.77 -2.44
CA GLN A 104 5.99 -15.57 -1.51
C GLN A 104 4.70 -14.86 -1.07
N LEU A 105 4.76 -13.54 -0.82
CA LEU A 105 3.62 -12.78 -0.32
C LEU A 105 2.62 -12.38 -1.43
N TRP A 106 3.11 -12.13 -2.65
CA TRP A 106 2.33 -11.55 -3.76
C TRP A 106 1.05 -12.29 -4.14
N PRO A 107 1.00 -13.63 -4.21
CA PRO A 107 -0.24 -14.35 -4.51
C PRO A 107 -1.34 -14.07 -3.49
N GLY A 108 -0.98 -13.90 -2.21
CA GLY A 108 -1.93 -13.57 -1.15
C GLY A 108 -2.29 -12.08 -1.08
N LEU A 109 -1.43 -11.22 -1.61
CA LEU A 109 -1.67 -9.78 -1.74
C LEU A 109 -2.63 -9.46 -2.89
N ARG A 110 -2.81 -10.34 -3.88
CA ARG A 110 -3.73 -10.11 -5.00
C ARG A 110 -5.21 -10.15 -4.55
N HIS A 111 -6.00 -9.17 -4.95
CA HIS A 111 -7.43 -9.07 -4.63
C HIS A 111 -8.23 -8.27 -5.69
N PHE A 112 -9.56 -8.26 -5.60
CA PHE A 112 -10.48 -7.72 -6.63
C PHE A 112 -11.64 -6.89 -6.06
N ASP A 113 -11.60 -6.59 -4.77
CA ASP A 113 -12.67 -5.97 -3.98
C ASP A 113 -12.47 -4.47 -3.73
#